data_AF-A0A7X7GH45-F1
#
_entry.id   AF-A0A7X7GH45-F1
#
_cell.length_a   1.000
_cell.length_b   1.000
_cell.length_c   1.000
_cell.angle_alpha   90.00
_cell.angle_beta   90.00
_cell.angle_gamma   90.00
#
_symmetry.space_group_name_H-M   'P 1'
#
loop_
_entity.id
_entity.type
_entity.pdbx_description
1 polymer ?
#
loop_
_entity_poly.entity_id
_entity_poly.type
_entity_poly.pdbx_seq_one_letter_code
_entity_poly.pdbx_strand_id
1 'polypeptide(L)'
;YRNARHHDKLTRGGALSIFREISVAGGLSGPWHDAFEWVTSEARPLLSQLAAVGAPVPGIGVEVGDGWLVEILWQDAKVAVVTDEDSDRDVWLSENGFHCVALERASAAELSARLKI
;
A
#
# COMPACT_ATOMS: atom_id res chain seq x y z
N TYR A 1 4.84 29.22 24.90
CA TYR A 1 5.48 27.88 24.86
C TYR A 1 4.82 27.11 23.72
N ARG A 2 5.30 27.17 22.47
CA ARG A 2 6.36 26.33 21.85
C ARG A 2 6.12 24.81 21.99
N ASN A 3 5.15 24.28 21.25
CA ASN A 3 5.05 22.83 20.99
C ASN A 3 5.85 22.53 19.72
N ALA A 4 7.12 22.19 19.90
CA ALA A 4 7.98 21.66 18.86
C ALA A 4 8.67 20.40 19.39
N ARG A 5 8.71 19.38 18.53
CA ARG A 5 9.47 18.13 18.62
C ARG A 5 8.91 17.07 19.56
N HIS A 6 8.45 15.96 18.99
CA HIS A 6 9.27 14.74 18.89
C HIS A 6 8.70 13.84 17.78
N HIS A 7 9.18 14.03 16.55
CA HIS A 7 9.33 12.90 15.62
C HIS A 7 10.66 12.26 15.97
N ASP A 8 10.66 11.07 16.57
CA ASP A 8 11.86 10.24 16.63
C ASP A 8 11.51 8.77 16.91
N LYS A 9 11.79 7.95 15.89
CA LYS A 9 12.50 6.65 15.94
C LYS A 9 11.82 5.37 16.47
N LEU A 10 11.88 4.38 15.57
CA LEU A 10 12.12 2.93 15.77
C LEU A 10 11.05 2.15 16.54
N THR A 11 10.47 1.11 15.94
CA THR A 11 11.15 -0.19 15.94
C THR A 11 10.97 -0.98 14.64
N ARG A 12 12.06 -1.01 13.86
CA ARG A 12 12.43 -2.08 12.94
C ARG A 12 12.68 -3.34 13.78
N GLY A 13 11.87 -4.37 13.66
CA GLY A 13 12.17 -5.70 14.23
C GLY A 13 10.96 -6.43 14.80
N GLY A 14 10.45 -7.42 14.07
CA GLY A 14 9.46 -8.36 14.62
C GLY A 14 8.88 -9.37 13.63
N ALA A 15 8.68 -9.02 12.36
CA ALA A 15 7.93 -9.85 11.42
C ALA A 15 8.78 -10.58 10.34
N LEU A 16 10.04 -10.90 10.64
CA LEU A 16 10.97 -11.55 9.68
C LEU A 16 10.89 -13.08 9.62
N SER A 17 9.97 -13.72 10.36
CA SER A 17 9.98 -15.19 10.48
C SER A 17 8.99 -15.94 9.59
N ILE A 18 8.06 -15.26 8.90
CA ILE A 18 7.05 -15.95 8.07
C ILE A 18 7.33 -15.83 6.55
N PHE A 19 8.04 -14.79 6.09
CA PHE A 19 8.20 -14.54 4.64
C PHE A 19 9.37 -15.25 3.95
N ARG A 20 10.04 -16.20 4.63
CA ARG A 20 11.21 -16.88 4.05
C ARG A 20 10.87 -18.07 3.16
N GLU A 21 9.62 -18.55 3.13
CA GLU A 21 9.24 -19.73 2.32
C GLU A 21 8.73 -19.40 0.91
N ILE A 22 8.32 -18.18 0.60
CA ILE A 22 7.91 -17.77 -0.77
C ILE A 22 9.13 -17.29 -1.60
N SER A 23 10.33 -17.26 -1.03
CA SER A 23 11.55 -16.88 -1.76
C SER A 23 12.23 -18.01 -2.53
N VAL A 24 11.74 -19.26 -2.46
CA VAL A 24 12.53 -20.41 -2.94
C VAL A 24 12.18 -20.91 -4.36
N ALA A 25 11.13 -20.41 -5.02
CA ALA A 25 10.74 -20.92 -6.35
C ALA A 25 10.79 -19.92 -7.53
N GLY A 26 10.89 -18.61 -7.29
CA GLY A 26 10.92 -17.64 -8.39
C GLY A 26 10.95 -16.22 -7.87
N GLY A 27 12.16 -15.69 -7.66
CA GLY A 27 12.39 -14.37 -7.06
C GLY A 27 11.41 -13.32 -7.59
N LEU A 28 10.74 -12.62 -6.68
CA LEU A 28 9.89 -11.48 -7.00
C LEU A 28 10.64 -10.60 -8.00
N SER A 29 10.01 -10.29 -9.14
CA SER A 29 10.59 -9.33 -10.10
C SER A 29 10.97 -8.04 -9.37
N GLY A 30 12.07 -7.39 -9.75
CA GLY A 30 12.59 -6.18 -9.06
C GLY A 30 11.52 -5.21 -8.54
N PRO A 31 10.53 -4.80 -9.35
CA PRO A 31 9.48 -3.87 -8.90
C PRO A 31 8.62 -4.36 -7.73
N TRP A 32 8.36 -5.67 -7.64
CA TRP A 32 7.64 -6.25 -6.51
C TRP A 32 8.52 -6.29 -5.25
N HIS A 33 9.83 -6.52 -5.39
CA HIS A 33 10.75 -6.47 -4.26
C HIS A 33 10.73 -5.08 -3.61
N ASP A 34 10.83 -4.03 -4.42
CA ASP A 34 10.75 -2.65 -3.94
C ASP A 34 9.42 -2.38 -3.25
N ALA A 35 8.30 -2.80 -3.86
CA ALA A 35 6.98 -2.62 -3.25
C ALA A 35 6.88 -3.28 -1.85
N PHE A 36 7.45 -4.48 -1.65
CA PHE A 36 7.50 -5.13 -0.34
C PHE A 36 8.49 -4.48 0.65
N GLU A 37 9.55 -3.84 0.15
CA GLU A 37 10.50 -3.11 0.98
C GLU A 37 9.87 -1.84 1.57
N TRP A 38 9.15 -1.09 0.74
CA TRP A 38 8.59 0.22 1.12
C TRP A 38 7.26 0.14 1.87
N VAL A 39 6.46 -0.92 1.63
CA VAL A 39 5.10 -1.01 2.20
C VAL A 39 5.16 -1.25 3.72
N THR A 40 4.19 -0.66 4.42
CA THR A 40 3.95 -0.91 5.84
C THR A 40 3.73 -2.39 6.12
N SER A 41 4.07 -2.81 7.34
CA SER A 41 3.97 -4.23 7.72
C SER A 41 2.52 -4.71 7.75
N GLU A 42 1.58 -3.83 8.09
CA GLU A 42 0.13 -4.11 8.07
C GLU A 42 -0.39 -4.42 6.67
N ALA A 43 0.16 -3.79 5.63
CA ALA A 43 -0.31 -3.94 4.25
C ALA A 43 0.37 -5.09 3.48
N ARG A 44 1.47 -5.66 4.00
CA ARG A 44 2.18 -6.80 3.37
C ARG A 44 1.29 -8.02 3.08
N PRO A 45 0.38 -8.46 3.97
CA PRO A 45 -0.50 -9.59 3.67
C PRO A 45 -1.39 -9.32 2.45
N LEU A 46 -1.95 -8.12 2.34
CA LEU A 46 -2.75 -7.71 1.19
C LEU A 46 -1.91 -7.72 -0.09
N LEU A 47 -0.73 -7.11 -0.03
CA LEU A 47 0.19 -7.01 -1.16
C LEU A 47 0.65 -8.40 -1.65
N SER A 48 0.91 -9.34 -0.73
CA SER A 48 1.25 -10.73 -1.04
C SER A 48 0.12 -11.49 -1.73
N GLN A 49 -1.13 -11.28 -1.31
CA GLN A 49 -2.26 -11.92 -1.96
C GLN A 49 -2.46 -11.38 -3.38
N LEU A 50 -2.32 -10.06 -3.57
CA LEU A 50 -2.45 -9.42 -4.88
C LEU A 50 -1.32 -9.81 -5.84
N ALA A 51 -0.08 -9.90 -5.35
CA ALA A 51 1.04 -10.40 -6.14
C ALA A 51 0.81 -11.85 -6.61
N ALA A 52 0.28 -12.71 -5.73
CA ALA A 52 0.02 -14.12 -6.05
C ALA A 52 -1.06 -14.31 -7.13
N VAL A 53 -2.02 -13.38 -7.25
CA VAL A 53 -3.05 -13.40 -8.30
C VAL A 53 -2.67 -12.60 -9.54
N GLY A 54 -1.42 -12.14 -9.65
CA GLY A 54 -0.90 -11.48 -10.84
C GLY A 54 -1.32 -10.02 -11.00
N ALA A 55 -1.57 -9.31 -9.89
CA ALA A 55 -1.86 -7.89 -9.94
C ALA A 55 -0.71 -7.09 -10.58
N PRO A 56 -1.01 -5.93 -11.19
CA PRO A 56 0.03 -4.97 -11.52
C PRO A 56 0.74 -4.50 -10.25
N VAL A 57 2.04 -4.21 -10.36
CA VAL A 57 2.84 -3.68 -9.26
C VAL A 57 2.29 -2.29 -8.90
N PRO A 58 1.89 -2.04 -7.64
CA PRO A 58 1.44 -0.72 -7.22
C PRO A 58 2.62 0.24 -6.96
N GLY A 59 2.32 1.54 -6.97
CA GLY A 59 3.16 2.51 -6.29
C GLY A 59 2.92 2.45 -4.77
N ILE A 60 3.98 2.60 -3.98
CA ILE A 60 3.92 2.59 -2.51
C ILE A 60 4.31 3.98 -1.99
N GLY A 61 3.54 4.50 -1.03
CA GLY A 61 3.79 5.81 -0.42
C GLY A 61 3.79 6.96 -1.44
N VAL A 62 2.87 6.91 -2.41
CA VAL A 62 2.81 7.88 -3.51
C VAL A 62 2.13 9.16 -3.04
N GLU A 63 2.76 10.30 -3.32
CA GLU A 63 2.19 11.62 -3.06
C GLU A 63 1.16 12.00 -4.13
N VAL A 64 -0.02 12.46 -3.71
CA VAL A 64 -1.12 12.90 -4.58
C VAL A 64 -1.64 14.27 -4.16
N GLY A 65 -2.32 14.96 -5.09
CA GLY A 65 -2.89 16.27 -4.83
C GLY A 65 -1.87 17.27 -4.29
N ASP A 66 -2.19 17.87 -3.15
CA ASP A 66 -1.37 18.90 -2.48
C ASP A 66 -0.42 18.32 -1.42
N GLY A 67 0.05 17.09 -1.60
CA GLY A 67 1.09 16.50 -0.74
C GLY A 67 0.64 15.32 0.11
N TRP A 68 -0.53 14.73 -0.15
CA TRP A 68 -1.02 13.60 0.64
C TRP A 68 -0.37 12.28 0.22
N LEU A 69 0.09 11.50 1.20
CA LEU A 69 0.63 10.17 0.95
C LEU A 69 -0.49 9.12 0.88
N VAL A 70 -0.43 8.30 -0.16
CA VAL A 70 -1.26 7.10 -0.32
C VAL A 70 -0.38 5.87 -0.13
N GLU A 71 -0.80 4.97 0.75
CA GLU A 71 -0.02 3.78 1.13
C GLU A 71 0.20 2.85 -0.07
N ILE A 72 -0.86 2.52 -0.83
CA ILE A 72 -0.78 1.72 -2.06
C ILE A 72 -1.61 2.37 -3.16
N LEU A 73 -1.02 2.57 -4.34
CA LEU A 73 -1.68 3.21 -5.46
C LEU A 73 -1.53 2.41 -6.77
N TRP A 74 -2.66 2.09 -7.39
CA TRP A 74 -2.72 1.68 -8.80
C TRP A 74 -3.26 2.83 -9.64
N GLN A 75 -2.34 3.65 -10.17
CA GLN A 75 -2.68 4.88 -10.88
C GLN A 75 -3.59 4.64 -12.09
N ASP A 76 -3.24 3.67 -12.94
CA ASP A 76 -3.98 3.37 -14.17
C ASP A 76 -5.36 2.78 -13.90
N ALA A 77 -5.48 1.99 -12.82
CA ALA A 77 -6.74 1.37 -12.41
C ALA A 77 -7.60 2.29 -11.53
N LYS A 78 -7.08 3.46 -11.14
CA LYS A 78 -7.74 4.40 -10.23
C LYS A 78 -8.16 3.73 -8.91
N VAL A 79 -7.23 3.01 -8.27
CA VAL A 79 -7.45 2.36 -6.98
C VAL A 79 -6.40 2.84 -5.99
N ALA A 80 -6.84 3.30 -4.82
CA ALA A 80 -5.98 3.79 -3.74
C ALA A 80 -6.32 3.05 -2.44
N VAL A 81 -5.31 2.61 -1.71
CA VAL A 81 -5.44 2.07 -0.36
C VAL A 81 -4.75 3.03 0.61
N VAL A 82 -5.44 3.37 1.69
CA VAL A 82 -5.00 4.34 2.70
C VAL A 82 -5.00 3.70 4.09
N THR A 83 -4.16 4.18 5.00
CA THR A 83 -4.00 3.62 6.35
C THR A 83 -4.53 4.52 7.47
N ASP A 84 -4.88 5.75 7.13
CA ASP A 84 -5.38 6.76 8.05
C ASP A 84 -6.59 7.47 7.44
N GLU A 85 -7.30 8.21 8.30
CA GLU A 85 -8.46 9.01 7.90
C GLU A 85 -8.01 10.43 7.57
N ASP A 86 -8.21 10.84 6.32
CA ASP A 86 -8.04 12.22 5.87
C ASP A 86 -9.15 12.56 4.87
N SER A 87 -10.13 13.33 5.33
CA SER A 87 -11.32 13.67 4.54
C SER A 87 -11.01 14.47 3.28
N ASP A 88 -10.01 15.35 3.32
CA ASP A 88 -9.69 16.22 2.18
C ASP A 88 -8.98 15.40 1.09
N ARG A 89 -8.06 14.51 1.49
CA ARG A 89 -7.46 13.52 0.59
C ARG A 89 -8.51 12.61 -0.02
N ASP A 90 -9.42 12.08 0.79
CA ASP A 90 -10.41 11.10 0.34
C ASP A 90 -11.43 11.72 -0.62
N VAL A 91 -11.83 12.98 -0.37
CA VAL A 91 -12.64 13.78 -1.31
C VAL A 91 -11.86 14.00 -2.60
N TRP A 92 -10.61 14.43 -2.53
CA TRP A 92 -9.79 14.66 -3.72
C TRP A 92 -9.62 13.38 -4.55
N LEU A 93 -9.35 12.24 -3.91
CA LEU A 93 -9.25 10.93 -4.57
C LEU A 93 -10.55 10.59 -5.29
N SER A 94 -11.69 10.76 -4.61
CA SER A 94 -13.02 10.51 -5.19
C SER A 94 -13.30 11.42 -6.40
N GLU A 95 -13.03 12.72 -6.28
CA GLU A 95 -13.22 13.69 -7.38
C GLU A 95 -12.30 13.40 -8.57
N ASN A 96 -11.14 12.81 -8.34
CA ASN A 96 -10.18 12.38 -9.38
C ASN A 96 -10.43 10.95 -9.89
N GLY A 97 -11.56 10.37 -9.53
CA GLY A 97 -12.06 9.08 -10.01
C GLY A 97 -11.44 7.86 -9.34
N PHE A 98 -10.71 8.04 -8.25
CA PHE A 98 -10.13 6.94 -7.50
C PHE A 98 -11.17 6.24 -6.63
N HIS A 99 -11.08 4.92 -6.61
CA HIS A 99 -11.67 4.12 -5.56
C HIS A 99 -10.71 4.08 -4.36
N CYS A 100 -11.01 4.89 -3.35
CA CYS A 100 -10.29 4.88 -2.07
C CYS A 100 -10.85 3.81 -1.14
N VAL A 101 -9.96 2.99 -0.55
CA VAL A 101 -10.32 1.95 0.41
C VAL A 101 -9.37 2.02 1.60
N ALA A 102 -9.89 2.08 2.81
CA ALA A 102 -9.07 1.98 4.01
C ALA A 102 -8.49 0.57 4.14
N LEU A 103 -7.23 0.44 4.56
CA LEU A 103 -6.49 -0.81 4.60
C LEU A 103 -7.22 -1.87 5.43
N GLU A 104 -7.81 -1.50 6.57
CA GLU A 104 -8.55 -2.41 7.43
C GLU A 104 -9.84 -2.97 6.80
N ARG A 105 -10.31 -2.34 5.72
CA ARG A 105 -11.47 -2.77 4.93
C ARG A 105 -11.08 -3.35 3.57
N ALA A 106 -9.80 -3.28 3.20
CA ALA A 106 -9.34 -3.75 1.90
C ALA A 106 -9.32 -5.27 1.84
N SER A 107 -9.87 -5.82 0.76
CA SER A 107 -9.79 -7.25 0.47
C SER A 107 -9.09 -7.50 -0.86
N ALA A 108 -8.21 -8.50 -0.90
CA ALA A 108 -7.51 -8.85 -2.14
C ALA A 108 -8.50 -9.30 -3.23
N ALA A 109 -9.63 -9.92 -2.85
CA ALA A 109 -10.67 -10.34 -3.77
C ALA A 109 -11.40 -9.16 -4.43
N GLU A 110 -11.80 -8.14 -3.67
CA GLU A 110 -12.46 -6.97 -4.25
C GLU A 110 -11.48 -6.12 -5.06
N LEU A 111 -10.24 -5.98 -4.59
CA LEU A 111 -9.21 -5.24 -5.30
C LEU A 111 -8.82 -5.93 -6.61
N SER A 112 -8.61 -7.25 -6.63
CA SER A 112 -8.35 -7.99 -7.87
C SER A 112 -9.49 -7.86 -8.88
N ALA A 113 -10.75 -7.99 -8.44
CA ALA A 113 -11.90 -7.78 -9.31
C ALA A 113 -11.91 -6.37 -9.95
N ARG A 114 -11.47 -5.34 -9.22
CA ARG A 114 -11.34 -3.97 -9.74
C ARG A 114 -10.15 -3.78 -10.67
N LEU A 115 -9.05 -4.45 -10.39
CA LEU A 115 -7.86 -4.48 -11.25
C LEU A 115 -8.10 -5.30 -12.53
N LYS A 116 -9.25 -6.00 -12.65
CA LYS A 116 -9.65 -6.84 -13.78
C LYS A 116 -8.68 -7.99 -14.03
N ILE A 117 -8.23 -8.61 -12.95
CA ILE A 117 -7.35 -9.79 -12.92
C ILE A 117 -8.07 -10.99 -12.32
#